data_AF-A0A955QP03-F1
#
_entry.id   AF-A0A955QP03-F1
#
_cell.length_a   1.000
_cell.length_b   1.000
_cell.length_c   1.000
_cell.angle_alpha   90.00
_cell.angle_beta   90.00
_cell.angle_gamma   90.00
#
_symmetry.space_group_name_H-M   'P 1'
#
loop_
_entity.id
_entity.type
_entity.pdbx_description
1 polymer ?
#
loop_
_entity_poly.entity_id
_entity_poly.type
_entity_poly.pdbx_seq_one_letter_code
_entity_poly.pdbx_strand_id
1 'polypeptide(L)'
;MKDNGDVVDTNSSGESIEESLKSSNGGLGGYRASPSPSSPVSPTYPPLEFSCEGNDYPLIPPGDYEVAFVRAVKKQQWGGHKAFLWFQIITAGEWHGTQLFLPFNLKGEGKISTRSKYHQNWVVAAGKKPDRQEKKRMSTRVFEGKVFLARVATVTKDQKNIPLHPESRYSKIEGLLKRLTD
;
A
#
# COMPACT_ATOMS: atom_id res chain seq x y z
N MET A 1 19.77 -31.96 -16.00
CA MET A 1 19.84 -33.31 -15.43
C MET A 1 20.90 -33.35 -14.35
N LYS A 2 20.48 -33.19 -13.10
CA LYS A 2 21.16 -33.72 -11.92
C LYS A 2 20.06 -34.12 -10.95
N ASP A 3 19.84 -35.43 -10.91
CA ASP A 3 19.13 -36.14 -9.85
C ASP A 3 19.87 -36.00 -8.51
N ASN A 4 19.12 -36.26 -7.43
CA ASN A 4 19.48 -36.62 -6.05
C ASN A 4 18.55 -35.82 -5.11
N GLY A 5 17.74 -36.39 -4.23
CA GLY A 5 17.56 -37.77 -3.78
C GLY A 5 16.56 -37.74 -2.63
N ASP A 6 15.80 -38.82 -2.50
CA ASP A 6 14.80 -39.12 -1.46
C ASP A 6 15.38 -39.29 -0.04
N VAL A 7 14.46 -39.59 0.90
CA VAL A 7 14.58 -40.17 2.26
C VAL A 7 14.21 -39.16 3.36
N VAL A 8 12.95 -39.13 3.83
CA VAL A 8 12.25 -40.02 4.80
C VAL A 8 12.79 -39.84 6.23
N ASP A 9 11.94 -39.35 7.16
CA ASP A 9 11.53 -40.15 8.33
C ASP A 9 10.53 -39.44 9.26
N THR A 10 9.68 -40.31 9.82
CA THR A 10 8.61 -40.17 10.81
C THR A 10 9.10 -39.87 12.23
N ASN A 11 8.22 -39.33 13.10
CA ASN A 11 7.97 -39.72 14.52
C ASN A 11 7.02 -38.69 15.18
N SER A 12 5.85 -39.08 15.70
CA SER A 12 5.60 -39.64 17.05
C SER A 12 6.05 -38.68 18.16
N SER A 13 5.20 -38.08 18.99
CA SER A 13 4.52 -38.64 20.18
C SER A 13 3.72 -37.45 20.78
N GLY A 14 2.52 -37.53 21.37
CA GLY A 14 2.09 -38.43 22.42
C GLY A 14 2.45 -37.84 23.79
N GLU A 15 1.61 -36.97 24.37
CA GLU A 15 1.64 -36.70 25.83
C GLU A 15 0.27 -36.24 26.33
N SER A 16 -0.41 -37.14 27.03
CA SER A 16 -1.57 -36.91 27.87
C SER A 16 -1.08 -36.84 29.31
N ILE A 17 -1.52 -35.83 30.06
CA ILE A 17 -1.33 -35.79 31.52
C ILE A 17 -2.71 -35.64 32.15
N GLU A 18 -3.21 -36.77 32.65
CA GLU A 18 -4.19 -36.82 33.73
C GLU A 18 -3.46 -36.53 35.05
N GLU A 19 -3.98 -35.64 35.88
CA GLU A 19 -3.57 -35.63 37.30
C GLU A 19 -4.71 -35.21 38.25
N SER A 20 -5.27 -36.24 38.89
CA SER A 20 -5.60 -36.36 40.32
C SER A 20 -6.40 -35.26 41.02
N LEU A 21 -7.72 -35.50 41.11
CA LEU A 21 -8.59 -34.94 42.13
C LEU A 21 -8.43 -35.72 43.45
N LYS A 22 -7.91 -35.05 44.49
CA LYS A 22 -7.94 -35.54 45.88
C LYS A 22 -9.19 -35.04 46.59
N SER A 23 -9.94 -36.01 47.08
CA SER A 23 -11.15 -35.88 47.90
C SER A 23 -10.76 -35.63 49.35
N SER A 24 -11.31 -34.59 49.99
CA SER A 24 -11.34 -34.48 51.44
C SER A 24 -12.69 -33.95 51.92
N ASN A 25 -13.43 -34.85 52.56
CA ASN A 25 -14.65 -34.62 53.31
C ASN A 25 -14.36 -33.90 54.63
N GLY A 26 -15.19 -32.92 54.99
CA GLY A 26 -15.30 -32.47 56.38
C GLY A 26 -15.96 -31.10 56.52
N GLY A 27 -17.17 -31.05 57.09
CA GLY A 27 -17.72 -29.83 57.66
C GLY A 27 -19.21 -29.60 57.40
N LEU A 28 -20.08 -30.23 58.19
CA LEU A 28 -21.50 -29.87 58.29
C LEU A 28 -21.62 -28.56 59.10
N GLY A 29 -21.49 -27.43 58.41
CA GLY A 29 -21.86 -26.11 58.90
C GLY A 29 -23.15 -25.65 58.23
N GLY A 30 -24.16 -25.28 59.01
CA GLY A 30 -25.45 -24.80 58.50
C GLY A 30 -25.30 -23.49 57.71
N TYR A 31 -25.28 -23.59 56.38
CA TYR A 31 -25.34 -22.43 55.49
C TYR A 31 -26.79 -21.92 55.42
N ARG A 32 -27.05 -20.77 56.06
CA ARG A 32 -28.19 -19.93 55.66
C ARG A 32 -28.04 -19.65 54.17
N ALA A 33 -29.08 -19.92 53.39
CA ALA A 33 -29.11 -19.63 51.96
C ALA A 33 -28.69 -18.16 51.72
N SER A 34 -27.46 -17.96 51.25
CA SER A 34 -27.01 -16.67 50.78
C SER A 34 -27.87 -16.31 49.57
N PRO A 35 -28.33 -15.06 49.44
CA PRO A 35 -29.07 -14.63 48.26
C PRO A 35 -28.22 -14.97 47.03
N SER A 36 -28.84 -15.63 46.04
CA SER A 36 -28.18 -16.03 44.81
C SER A 36 -27.39 -14.84 44.25
N PRO A 37 -26.09 -15.01 43.91
CA PRO A 37 -25.33 -13.94 43.29
C PRO A 37 -26.06 -13.58 42.00
N SER A 38 -26.69 -12.41 41.99
CA SER A 38 -27.28 -11.83 40.79
C SER A 38 -26.20 -11.89 39.71
N SER A 39 -26.48 -12.60 38.63
CA SER A 39 -25.54 -12.82 37.53
C SER A 39 -24.86 -11.49 37.18
N PRO A 40 -23.52 -11.45 37.06
CA PRO A 40 -22.84 -10.21 36.73
C PRO A 40 -23.37 -9.72 35.39
N VAL A 41 -24.07 -8.58 35.42
CA VAL A 41 -24.54 -7.91 34.21
C VAL A 41 -23.28 -7.52 33.46
N SER A 42 -22.98 -8.25 32.39
CA SER A 42 -21.81 -7.94 31.56
C SER A 42 -21.98 -6.51 31.05
N PRO A 43 -21.00 -5.61 31.30
CA PRO A 43 -21.11 -4.24 30.83
C PRO A 43 -21.30 -4.25 29.31
N THR A 44 -22.45 -3.77 28.86
CA THR A 44 -22.74 -3.60 27.44
C THR A 44 -22.04 -2.31 27.02
N TYR A 45 -20.87 -2.44 26.40
CA TYR A 45 -20.20 -1.30 25.81
C TYR A 45 -20.89 -0.94 24.48
N PRO A 46 -21.13 0.34 24.21
CA PRO A 46 -21.62 0.75 22.90
C PRO A 46 -20.59 0.37 21.83
N PRO A 47 -21.04 0.05 20.59
CA PRO A 47 -20.14 -0.20 19.48
C PRO A 47 -19.28 1.04 19.21
N LEU A 48 -17.98 0.83 18.98
CA LEU A 48 -17.07 1.89 18.56
C LEU A 48 -17.24 2.12 17.06
N GLU A 49 -17.49 3.37 16.68
CA GLU A 49 -17.57 3.80 15.29
C GLU A 49 -16.27 4.52 14.90
N PHE A 50 -15.77 4.26 13.68
CA PHE A 50 -14.57 4.88 13.13
C PHE A 50 -14.85 5.40 11.73
N SER A 51 -14.44 6.63 11.43
CA SER A 51 -14.44 7.16 10.06
C SER A 51 -13.17 6.75 9.33
N CYS A 52 -13.33 6.24 8.10
CA CYS A 52 -12.21 5.96 7.22
C CYS A 52 -11.91 7.21 6.38
N GLU A 53 -10.81 7.91 6.68
CA GLU A 53 -10.27 8.93 5.77
C GLU A 53 -9.51 8.24 4.61
N GLY A 54 -10.27 7.72 3.64
CA GLY A 54 -9.75 7.16 2.40
C GLY A 54 -9.67 8.21 1.29
N ASN A 55 -8.59 8.20 0.51
CA ASN A 55 -8.67 8.77 -0.83
C ASN A 55 -9.19 7.65 -1.75
N ASP A 56 -10.39 7.83 -2.31
CA ASP A 56 -10.93 6.91 -3.31
C ASP A 56 -10.11 7.03 -4.59
N TYR A 57 -9.09 6.18 -4.70
CA TYR A 57 -8.27 6.11 -5.90
C TYR A 57 -8.97 5.25 -6.95
N PRO A 58 -9.07 5.72 -8.21
CA PRO A 58 -9.75 4.99 -9.25
C PRO A 58 -9.04 3.67 -9.58
N LEU A 59 -9.82 2.64 -9.86
CA LEU A 59 -9.35 1.35 -10.38
C LEU A 59 -9.75 1.24 -11.84
N ILE A 60 -8.78 1.34 -12.75
CA ILE A 60 -8.97 1.26 -14.19
C ILE A 60 -8.15 0.09 -14.76
N PRO A 61 -8.48 -0.42 -15.96
CA PRO A 61 -7.70 -1.47 -16.60
C PRO A 61 -6.22 -1.05 -16.81
N PRO A 62 -5.25 -1.94 -16.51
CA PRO A 62 -3.85 -1.66 -16.81
C PRO A 62 -3.64 -1.52 -18.32
N GLY A 63 -2.76 -0.62 -18.74
CA GLY A 63 -2.61 -0.30 -20.16
C GLY A 63 -1.80 0.98 -20.38
N ASP A 64 -1.76 1.42 -21.63
CA ASP A 64 -1.11 2.67 -22.02
C ASP A 64 -2.16 3.74 -22.29
N TYR A 65 -2.00 4.91 -21.67
CA TYR A 65 -2.95 6.01 -21.73
C TYR A 65 -2.25 7.33 -22.07
N GLU A 66 -2.92 8.20 -22.81
CA GLU A 66 -2.46 9.57 -23.01
C GLU A 66 -2.87 10.41 -21.80
N VAL A 67 -1.89 11.08 -21.19
CA VAL A 67 -2.09 11.81 -19.95
C VAL A 67 -1.46 13.21 -20.01
N ALA A 68 -2.09 14.17 -19.36
CA ALA A 68 -1.60 15.53 -19.19
C ALA A 68 -1.24 15.79 -17.72
N PHE A 69 -0.16 16.53 -17.46
CA PHE A 69 0.25 16.87 -16.11
C PHE A 69 -0.72 17.85 -15.44
N VAL A 70 -1.09 17.57 -14.19
CA VAL A 70 -2.03 18.40 -13.41
C VAL A 70 -1.30 19.15 -12.30
N ARG A 71 -0.61 18.42 -11.41
CA ARG A 71 0.05 18.99 -10.24
C ARG A 71 1.10 18.06 -9.65
N ALA A 72 1.97 18.60 -8.80
CA ALA A 72 2.88 17.83 -7.97
C ALA A 72 2.56 18.06 -6.49
N VAL A 73 2.56 16.99 -5.70
CA VAL A 73 2.31 17.05 -4.25
C VAL A 73 3.45 16.35 -3.51
N LYS A 74 4.01 17.00 -2.49
CA LYS A 74 4.97 16.39 -1.55
C LYS A 74 4.22 16.04 -0.26
N LYS A 75 4.37 14.81 0.22
CA LYS A 75 3.85 14.36 1.51
C LYS A 75 4.98 13.77 2.36
N GLN A 76 4.93 14.01 3.65
CA GLN A 76 5.78 13.31 4.62
C GLN A 76 5.08 11.98 4.97
N GLN A 77 5.80 10.87 4.84
CA GLN A 77 5.29 9.55 5.19
C GLN A 77 6.40 8.77 5.91
N TRP A 78 6.10 8.33 7.15
CA TRP A 78 6.93 7.51 8.04
C TRP A 78 8.43 7.45 7.69
N GLY A 79 9.22 8.37 8.26
CA GLY A 79 10.68 8.37 8.11
C GLY A 79 11.19 8.90 6.77
N GLY A 80 10.33 9.38 5.87
CA GLY A 80 10.75 9.96 4.60
C GLY A 80 9.77 10.93 3.96
N HIS A 81 10.18 11.47 2.82
CA HIS A 81 9.31 12.27 1.96
C HIS A 81 8.97 11.47 0.70
N LYS A 82 7.70 11.50 0.32
CA LYS A 82 7.24 11.05 -0.98
C LYS A 82 6.73 12.22 -1.78
N ALA A 83 6.91 12.13 -3.09
CA ALA A 83 6.25 13.05 -4.00
C ALA A 83 5.42 12.27 -5.02
N PHE A 84 4.38 12.94 -5.47
CA PHE A 84 3.35 12.41 -6.35
C PHE A 84 3.19 13.40 -7.50
N LEU A 85 3.47 12.96 -8.73
CA LEU A 85 3.06 13.71 -9.92
C LEU A 85 1.67 13.23 -10.30
N TRP A 86 0.71 14.14 -10.34
CA TRP A 86 -0.66 13.86 -10.75
C TRP A 86 -0.82 14.17 -12.23
N PHE A 87 -1.44 13.25 -12.94
CA PHE A 87 -1.78 13.37 -14.34
C PHE A 87 -3.25 13.05 -14.55
N GLN A 88 -3.84 13.61 -15.59
CA GLN A 88 -5.21 13.37 -16.00
C GLN A 88 -5.21 12.63 -17.34
N ILE A 89 -6.02 11.58 -17.46
CA ILE A 89 -6.22 10.87 -18.73
C ILE A 89 -6.96 11.80 -19.69
N ILE A 90 -6.40 12.00 -20.88
CA ILE A 90 -7.00 12.83 -21.93
C ILE A 90 -7.51 12.00 -23.11
N THR A 91 -7.11 10.74 -23.22
CA THR A 91 -7.65 9.81 -24.23
C THR A 91 -9.17 9.78 -24.15
N ALA A 92 -9.85 9.87 -25.29
CA ALA A 92 -11.30 9.75 -25.36
C ALA A 92 -11.74 8.33 -24.96
N GLY A 93 -12.75 8.23 -24.11
CA GLY A 93 -13.28 6.95 -23.64
C GLY A 93 -13.82 7.04 -22.21
N GLU A 94 -14.15 5.88 -21.65
CA GLU A 94 -14.74 5.73 -20.30
C GLU A 94 -13.90 6.37 -19.19
N TRP A 95 -12.58 6.31 -19.32
CA TRP A 95 -11.64 6.80 -18.30
C TRP A 95 -11.17 8.24 -18.52
N HIS A 96 -11.73 8.94 -19.51
CA HIS A 96 -11.40 10.33 -19.78
C HIS A 96 -11.61 11.21 -18.53
N GLY A 97 -10.64 12.07 -18.24
CA GLY A 97 -10.67 12.97 -17.10
C GLY A 97 -10.26 12.35 -15.76
N THR A 98 -10.04 11.03 -15.70
CA THR A 98 -9.56 10.33 -14.49
C THR A 98 -8.17 10.81 -14.10
N GLN A 99 -7.97 11.17 -12.83
CA GLN A 99 -6.65 11.55 -12.31
C GLN A 99 -5.93 10.36 -11.70
N LEU A 100 -4.71 10.12 -12.16
CA LEU A 100 -3.79 9.11 -11.63
C LEU A 100 -2.51 9.77 -11.14
N PHE A 101 -1.76 9.07 -10.30
CA PHE A 101 -0.51 9.57 -9.76
C PHE A 101 0.67 8.65 -10.09
N LEU A 102 1.83 9.27 -10.30
CA LEU A 102 3.13 8.64 -10.37
C LEU A 102 3.87 8.89 -9.05
N PRO A 103 4.01 7.89 -8.16
CA PRO A 103 4.67 8.05 -6.88
C PRO A 103 6.19 7.87 -6.99
N PHE A 104 6.96 8.64 -6.24
CA PHE A 104 8.41 8.49 -6.11
C PHE A 104 8.92 8.90 -4.73
N ASN A 105 9.97 8.22 -4.28
CA ASN A 105 10.61 8.50 -3.00
C ASN A 105 11.59 9.66 -3.16
N LEU A 106 11.50 10.66 -2.29
CA LEU A 106 12.48 11.72 -2.17
C LEU A 106 13.50 11.33 -1.10
N LYS A 107 14.79 11.35 -1.44
CA LYS A 107 15.85 11.21 -0.44
C LYS A 107 16.07 12.56 0.25
N GLY A 108 16.22 12.54 1.57
CA GLY A 108 16.71 13.64 2.42
C GLY A 108 16.48 15.05 1.86
N GLU A 109 17.58 15.79 1.67
CA GLU A 109 17.67 17.17 1.17
C GLU A 109 17.09 17.43 -0.25
N GLY A 110 16.19 16.58 -0.76
CA GLY A 110 15.64 16.70 -2.11
C GLY A 110 16.55 16.15 -3.20
N LYS A 111 17.54 15.32 -2.82
CA LYS A 111 18.46 14.68 -3.77
C LYS A 111 17.74 13.59 -4.56
N ILE A 112 17.77 13.70 -5.88
CA ILE A 112 17.18 12.75 -6.81
C ILE A 112 18.30 11.90 -7.41
N SER A 113 18.21 10.58 -7.28
CA SER A 113 19.15 9.66 -7.92
C SER A 113 18.89 9.56 -9.43
N THR A 114 19.94 9.38 -10.22
CA THR A 114 19.83 9.12 -11.67
C THR A 114 19.06 7.84 -12.00
N ARG A 115 19.04 6.87 -11.08
CA ARG A 115 18.24 5.64 -11.19
C ARG A 115 16.82 5.78 -10.65
N SER A 116 16.46 6.94 -10.11
CA SER A 116 15.11 7.15 -9.59
C SER A 116 14.10 7.21 -10.73
N LYS A 117 12.87 6.74 -10.45
CA LYS A 117 11.75 6.89 -11.37
C LYS A 117 11.57 8.35 -11.78
N TYR A 118 11.68 9.29 -10.85
CA TYR A 118 11.54 10.71 -11.17
C TYR A 118 12.56 11.17 -12.23
N HIS A 119 13.84 10.81 -12.09
CA HIS A 119 14.85 11.17 -13.08
C HIS A 119 14.55 10.58 -14.47
N GLN A 120 14.15 9.31 -14.53
CA GLN A 120 13.79 8.66 -15.80
C GLN A 120 12.61 9.37 -16.49
N ASN A 121 11.55 9.66 -15.74
CA ASN A 121 10.36 10.35 -16.25
C ASN A 121 10.65 11.80 -16.64
N TRP A 122 11.53 12.47 -15.88
CA TRP A 122 11.99 13.83 -16.21
C TRP A 122 12.74 13.85 -17.53
N VAL A 123 13.61 12.86 -17.82
CA VAL A 123 14.31 12.76 -19.11
C VAL A 123 13.32 12.59 -20.27
N VAL A 124 12.29 11.76 -20.09
CA VAL A 124 11.21 11.63 -21.08
C VAL A 124 10.50 12.96 -21.31
N ALA A 125 10.21 13.70 -20.24
CA ALA A 125 9.52 14.98 -20.34
C ALA A 125 10.38 16.10 -20.94
N ALA A 126 11.68 16.10 -20.65
CA ALA A 126 12.64 17.06 -21.17
C ALA A 126 13.06 16.75 -22.60
N GLY A 127 12.94 15.49 -23.05
CA GLY A 127 13.50 15.02 -24.32
C GLY A 127 15.04 14.99 -24.35
N LYS A 128 15.70 15.23 -23.21
CA LYS A 128 17.16 15.31 -23.09
C LYS A 128 17.64 14.83 -21.72
N LYS A 129 18.92 14.51 -21.61
CA LYS A 129 19.57 14.28 -20.31
C LYS A 129 19.72 15.62 -19.58
N PRO A 130 19.52 15.66 -18.25
CA PRO A 130 19.70 16.90 -17.49
C PRO A 130 21.16 17.34 -17.51
N ASP A 131 21.38 18.63 -17.69
CA ASP A 131 22.70 19.24 -17.58
C ASP A 131 23.19 19.30 -16.11
N ARG A 132 24.37 19.89 -15.87
CA ARG A 132 24.96 19.98 -14.52
C ARG A 132 24.11 20.83 -13.56
N GLN A 133 23.42 21.86 -14.05
CA GLN A 133 22.58 22.74 -13.24
C GLN A 133 21.19 22.12 -13.00
N GLU A 134 20.58 21.56 -14.04
CA GLU A 134 19.31 20.83 -13.96
C GLU A 134 19.41 19.63 -13.02
N LYS A 135 20.53 18.90 -13.00
CA LYS A 135 20.78 17.83 -12.02
C LYS A 135 20.72 18.31 -10.57
N LYS A 136 21.06 19.57 -10.29
CA LYS A 136 20.93 20.15 -8.94
C LYS A 136 19.49 20.53 -8.62
N ARG A 137 18.69 20.89 -9.63
CA ARG A 137 17.30 21.36 -9.46
C ARG A 137 16.40 20.86 -10.58
N MET A 138 15.97 19.60 -10.46
CA MET A 138 15.06 19.00 -11.44
C MET A 138 13.62 19.44 -11.18
N SER A 139 13.20 20.51 -11.86
CA SER A 139 11.87 21.11 -11.70
C SER A 139 10.74 20.25 -12.30
N THR A 140 9.56 20.26 -11.66
CA THR A 140 8.33 19.65 -12.20
C THR A 140 7.72 20.46 -13.34
N ARG A 141 8.15 21.71 -13.55
CA ARG A 141 7.71 22.53 -14.67
C ARG A 141 7.99 21.90 -16.04
N VAL A 142 8.93 20.96 -16.11
CA VAL A 142 9.21 20.22 -17.33
C VAL A 142 8.01 19.42 -17.84
N PHE A 143 7.04 19.10 -16.97
CA PHE A 143 5.85 18.32 -17.32
C PHE A 143 4.67 19.22 -17.74
N GLU A 144 4.69 20.51 -17.41
CA GLU A 144 3.58 21.43 -17.66
C GLU A 144 3.33 21.62 -19.16
N GLY A 145 2.05 21.68 -19.55
CA GLY A 145 1.62 21.92 -20.94
C GLY A 145 1.90 20.78 -21.92
N LYS A 146 2.35 19.61 -21.45
CA LYS A 146 2.73 18.48 -22.30
C LYS A 146 1.80 17.29 -22.12
N VAL A 147 1.65 16.53 -23.21
CA VAL A 147 0.98 15.22 -23.22
C VAL A 147 2.02 14.11 -23.26
N PHE A 148 1.76 13.05 -22.50
CA PHE A 148 2.60 11.87 -22.40
C PHE A 148 1.80 10.60 -22.68
N LEU A 149 2.44 9.61 -23.29
CA LEU A 149 1.96 8.23 -23.21
C LEU A 149 2.49 7.63 -21.90
N ALA A 150 1.60 7.22 -21.01
CA ALA A 150 1.92 6.68 -19.69
C ALA A 150 1.45 5.24 -19.54
N ARG A 151 2.29 4.39 -18.94
CA ARG A 151 1.92 3.02 -18.54
C ARG A 151 1.20 3.07 -17.20
N VAL A 152 -0.04 2.60 -17.17
CA VAL A 152 -0.86 2.44 -15.97
C VAL A 152 -0.80 1.00 -15.49
N ALA A 153 -0.64 0.83 -14.18
CA ALA A 153 -0.60 -0.47 -13.52
C ALA A 153 -1.49 -0.47 -12.26
N THR A 154 -2.08 -1.63 -11.97
CA THR A 154 -2.84 -1.87 -10.75
C THR A 154 -1.91 -2.20 -9.60
N VAL A 155 -2.12 -1.55 -8.46
CA VAL A 155 -1.45 -1.90 -7.20
C VAL A 155 -2.19 -3.07 -6.55
N THR A 156 -1.55 -4.22 -6.55
CA THR A 156 -2.11 -5.47 -6.00
C THR A 156 -1.46 -5.89 -4.68
N LYS A 157 -0.35 -5.26 -4.30
CA LYS A 157 0.42 -5.58 -3.10
C LYS A 157 0.82 -4.33 -2.34
N ASP A 158 0.93 -4.46 -1.03
CA ASP A 158 1.38 -3.40 -0.14
C ASP A 158 2.92 -3.26 -0.12
N GLN A 159 3.44 -2.42 0.78
CA GLN A 159 4.89 -2.22 0.95
C GLN A 159 5.61 -3.43 1.57
N LYS A 160 4.87 -4.30 2.27
CA LYS A 160 5.36 -5.57 2.85
C LYS A 160 5.21 -6.74 1.88
N ASN A 161 4.79 -6.47 0.64
CA ASN A 161 4.55 -7.47 -0.41
C ASN A 161 3.35 -8.40 -0.11
N ILE A 162 2.45 -7.98 0.78
CA ILE A 162 1.21 -8.67 1.12
C ILE A 162 0.15 -8.32 0.07
N PRO A 163 -0.59 -9.30 -0.47
CA PRO A 163 -1.70 -9.05 -1.38
C PRO A 163 -2.76 -8.13 -0.76
N LEU A 164 -3.19 -7.11 -1.51
CA LEU A 164 -4.28 -6.22 -1.13
C LEU A 164 -5.64 -6.89 -1.41
N HIS A 165 -6.60 -6.62 -0.53
CA HIS A 165 -8.02 -6.94 -0.76
C HIS A 165 -8.47 -6.35 -2.11
N PRO A 166 -9.31 -7.03 -2.91
CA PRO A 166 -9.76 -6.54 -4.21
C PRO A 166 -10.28 -5.10 -4.20
N GLU A 167 -11.03 -4.73 -3.17
CA GLU A 167 -11.60 -3.38 -3.00
C GLU A 167 -10.56 -2.33 -2.58
N SER A 168 -9.40 -2.74 -2.07
CA SER A 168 -8.30 -1.85 -1.72
C SER A 168 -7.30 -1.65 -2.87
N ARG A 169 -7.55 -2.25 -4.04
CA ARG A 169 -6.71 -2.10 -5.22
C ARG A 169 -6.98 -0.76 -5.88
N TYR A 170 -5.93 -0.16 -6.43
CA TYR A 170 -6.04 1.11 -7.14
C TYR A 170 -5.06 1.18 -8.29
N SER A 171 -5.30 2.11 -9.21
CA SER A 171 -4.41 2.34 -10.35
C SER A 171 -3.40 3.43 -10.06
N LYS A 172 -2.20 3.27 -10.60
CA LYS A 172 -1.15 4.28 -10.59
C LYS A 172 -0.45 4.31 -11.93
N ILE A 173 0.23 5.43 -12.19
CA ILE A 173 1.16 5.50 -13.31
C ILE A 173 2.46 4.83 -12.87
N GLU A 174 2.93 3.86 -13.65
CA GLU A 174 4.19 3.18 -13.44
C GLU A 174 5.38 4.00 -13.97
N GLY A 175 5.18 4.64 -15.13
CA GLY A 175 6.13 5.53 -15.79
C GLY A 175 5.57 6.12 -17.10
N LEU A 176 6.22 7.17 -17.59
CA LEU A 176 5.99 7.83 -18.86
C LEU A 176 6.87 7.14 -19.91
N LEU A 177 6.26 6.73 -21.02
CA LEU A 177 6.91 6.01 -22.10
C LEU A 177 7.49 6.98 -23.15
N LYS A 178 6.68 7.96 -23.57
CA LYS A 178 7.08 8.99 -24.54
C LYS A 178 6.31 10.29 -24.33
N ARG A 179 6.91 11.39 -24.79
CA ARG A 179 6.25 12.69 -24.94
C ARG A 179 5.55 12.75 -26.30
N LEU A 180 4.30 13.20 -26.34
CA LEU A 180 3.47 13.28 -27.55
C LEU A 180 3.37 14.71 -28.13
N THR A 181 3.63 15.73 -27.31
CA THR A 181 3.58 17.15 -27.69
C THR A 181 4.95 17.78 -27.56
N ASP A 182 5.36 18.58 -28.55
CA ASP A 182 6.67 19.23 -28.56
C ASP A 182 6.76 20.52 -27.72
#